data_AF-A0A3M0GAP8-F1
#
_entry.id   AF-A0A3M0GAP8-F1
#
_cell.length_a   1.000
_cell.length_b   1.000
_cell.length_c   1.000
_cell.angle_alpha   90.00
_cell.angle_beta   90.00
_cell.angle_gamma   90.00
#
_symmetry.space_group_name_H-M   'P 1'
#
loop_
_entity.id
_entity.type
_entity.pdbx_description
1 polymer ?
#
loop_
_entity_poly.entity_id
_entity_poly.type
_entity_poly.pdbx_seq_one_letter_code
_entity_poly.pdbx_strand_id
1 'polypeptide(L)'
;MKKIAIATMIAAIALPLAACGGKGDDKLGSQVEKAADNRADSLDAAADNLEDQAKAVRKDGERQSDAIDDADVNAQAMPQSQKDALVNGSEKLR
;
A
#
# COMPACT_ATOMS: atom_id res chain seq x y z
N MET A 1 17.78 -37.16 29.42
CA MET A 1 16.49 -37.27 30.14
C MET A 1 15.98 -35.88 30.47
N LYS A 2 14.65 -35.69 30.46
CA LYS A 2 13.89 -34.43 30.71
C LYS A 2 13.66 -33.53 29.49
N LYS A 3 13.02 -34.08 28.44
CA LYS A 3 12.36 -33.30 27.36
C LYS A 3 10.84 -33.53 27.35
N ILE A 4 10.18 -33.68 28.50
CA ILE A 4 8.71 -33.81 28.55
C ILE A 4 8.24 -33.27 29.91
N ALA A 5 8.05 -31.96 30.04
CA ALA A 5 7.40 -31.39 31.24
C ALA A 5 6.86 -29.95 31.08
N ILE A 6 6.71 -29.43 29.85
CA ILE A 6 6.15 -28.09 29.63
C ILE A 6 5.13 -28.15 28.49
N ALA A 7 4.11 -29.00 28.63
CA ALA A 7 3.05 -29.13 27.62
C ALA A 7 1.65 -29.26 28.23
N THR A 8 1.45 -28.92 29.51
CA THR A 8 0.20 -29.25 30.23
C THR A 8 -0.35 -28.14 31.14
N MET A 9 -0.12 -26.86 30.82
CA MET A 9 -0.75 -25.74 31.55
C MET A 9 -1.49 -24.73 30.65
N ILE A 10 -2.08 -25.18 29.53
CA ILE A 10 -3.07 -24.38 28.78
C ILE A 10 -4.32 -25.23 28.49
N ALA A 11 -4.81 -25.95 29.49
CA ALA A 11 -5.99 -26.83 29.35
C ALA A 11 -7.07 -26.59 30.41
N ALA A 12 -7.11 -25.39 31.02
CA ALA A 12 -8.04 -25.08 32.11
C ALA A 12 -8.81 -23.76 31.96
N ILE A 13 -9.07 -23.30 30.73
CA ILE A 13 -10.05 -22.24 30.47
C ILE A 13 -11.10 -22.66 29.43
N ALA A 14 -11.23 -23.96 29.18
CA ALA A 14 -12.45 -24.53 28.61
C ALA A 14 -13.54 -24.57 29.70
N LEU A 15 -13.92 -23.38 30.20
CA LEU A 15 -15.18 -23.22 30.90
C LEU A 15 -16.28 -23.48 29.86
N PRO A 16 -17.30 -24.30 30.17
CA PRO A 16 -18.35 -24.62 29.23
C PRO A 16 -19.24 -23.37 29.04
N LEU A 17 -18.84 -22.47 28.15
CA LEU A 17 -19.68 -21.37 27.66
C LEU A 17 -20.81 -21.86 26.75
N ALA A 18 -20.97 -23.17 26.59
CA ALA A 18 -22.06 -23.78 25.82
C ALA A 18 -23.43 -23.75 26.54
N ALA A 19 -23.54 -23.21 27.75
CA ALA A 19 -24.77 -23.23 28.55
C ALA A 19 -25.35 -21.85 28.92
N CYS A 20 -24.89 -20.75 28.31
CA CYS A 20 -25.55 -19.44 28.45
C CYS A 20 -25.66 -18.71 27.11
N GLY A 21 -26.71 -19.03 26.35
CA GLY A 21 -27.28 -18.15 25.32
C GLY A 21 -26.48 -17.99 24.03
N GLY A 22 -26.63 -18.92 23.09
CA GLY A 22 -26.27 -18.71 21.69
C GLY A 22 -26.90 -17.41 21.17
N LYS A 23 -26.03 -16.45 20.76
CA LYS A 23 -26.29 -15.12 20.16
C LYS A 23 -25.15 -14.10 20.37
N GLY A 24 -24.06 -14.48 21.06
CA GLY A 24 -22.91 -13.61 21.30
C GLY A 24 -21.82 -13.71 20.22
N ASP A 25 -21.59 -14.91 19.72
CA ASP A 25 -20.60 -15.27 18.69
C ASP A 25 -20.98 -14.73 17.31
N ASP A 26 -22.25 -14.81 16.91
CA ASP A 26 -22.75 -14.22 15.65
C ASP A 26 -22.54 -12.69 15.61
N LYS A 27 -22.68 -12.03 16.77
CA LYS A 27 -22.42 -10.59 16.92
C LYS A 27 -20.93 -10.25 16.88
N LEU A 28 -20.08 -11.16 17.36
CA LEU A 28 -18.63 -10.98 17.30
C LEU A 28 -18.12 -11.18 15.86
N GLY A 29 -18.59 -12.22 15.16
CA GLY A 29 -18.24 -12.47 13.77
C GLY A 29 -18.59 -11.30 12.86
N SER A 30 -19.82 -10.78 12.97
CA SER A 30 -20.26 -9.61 12.21
C SER A 30 -19.53 -8.31 12.58
N GLN A 31 -19.01 -8.17 13.80
CA GLN A 31 -18.14 -7.04 14.16
C GLN A 31 -16.73 -7.19 13.56
N VAL A 32 -16.19 -8.41 13.52
CA VAL A 32 -14.91 -8.70 12.89
C VAL A 32 -14.98 -8.43 11.38
N GLU A 33 -16.04 -8.89 10.71
CA GLU A 33 -16.31 -8.65 9.30
C GLU A 33 -16.37 -7.15 8.99
N LYS A 34 -17.23 -6.39 9.68
CA LYS A 34 -17.31 -4.92 9.52
C LYS A 34 -15.98 -4.21 9.76
N ALA A 35 -15.20 -4.66 10.76
CA ALA A 35 -13.90 -4.08 11.03
C ALA A 35 -12.88 -4.41 9.93
N ALA A 36 -12.99 -5.57 9.29
CA ALA A 36 -12.17 -5.92 8.13
C ALA A 36 -12.58 -5.09 6.91
N ASP A 37 -13.88 -4.98 6.61
CA ASP A 37 -14.42 -4.19 5.49
C ASP A 37 -14.00 -2.72 5.61
N ASN A 38 -14.17 -2.10 6.78
CA ASN A 38 -13.73 -0.71 6.99
C ASN A 38 -12.22 -0.50 6.75
N ARG A 39 -11.39 -1.51 7.06
CA ARG A 39 -9.95 -1.44 6.77
C ARG A 39 -9.71 -1.60 5.26
N ALA A 40 -10.41 -2.50 4.60
CA ALA A 40 -10.33 -2.68 3.15
C ALA A 40 -10.72 -1.38 2.42
N ASP A 41 -11.88 -0.80 2.76
CA ASP A 41 -12.35 0.47 2.19
C ASP A 41 -11.33 1.61 2.38
N SER A 42 -10.65 1.64 3.54
CA SER A 42 -9.60 2.63 3.79
C SER A 42 -8.34 2.42 2.94
N LEU A 43 -8.01 1.17 2.62
CA LEU A 43 -6.90 0.82 1.74
C LEU A 43 -7.25 1.12 0.29
N ASP A 44 -8.48 0.83 -0.14
CA ASP A 44 -8.96 1.15 -1.49
C ASP A 44 -8.96 2.66 -1.72
N ALA A 45 -9.47 3.45 -0.77
CA ALA A 45 -9.42 4.91 -0.86
C ALA A 45 -7.98 5.47 -0.92
N ALA A 46 -7.04 4.82 -0.21
CA ALA A 46 -5.63 5.18 -0.31
C ALA A 46 -5.02 4.79 -1.66
N ALA A 47 -5.41 3.64 -2.20
CA ALA A 47 -4.97 3.15 -3.50
C ALA A 47 -5.44 4.08 -4.63
N ASP A 48 -6.70 4.51 -4.61
CA ASP A 48 -7.26 5.45 -5.59
C ASP A 48 -6.48 6.77 -5.59
N ASN A 49 -6.17 7.30 -4.40
CA ASN A 49 -5.37 8.52 -4.27
C ASN A 49 -3.95 8.31 -4.83
N LEU A 50 -3.31 7.18 -4.55
CA LEU A 50 -2.00 6.85 -5.10
C LEU A 50 -2.05 6.69 -6.63
N GLU A 51 -3.14 6.13 -7.18
CA GLU A 51 -3.34 6.02 -8.62
C GLU A 51 -3.41 7.41 -9.28
N ASP A 52 -4.17 8.33 -8.69
CA ASP A 52 -4.28 9.70 -9.20
C ASP A 52 -2.95 10.45 -9.13
N GLN A 53 -2.19 10.29 -8.04
CA GLN A 53 -0.83 10.82 -7.95
C GLN A 53 0.08 10.22 -9.02
N ALA A 54 0.00 8.91 -9.27
CA ALA A 54 0.79 8.25 -10.31
C ALA A 54 0.40 8.75 -11.71
N LYS A 55 -0.89 8.98 -11.99
CA LYS A 55 -1.35 9.61 -13.25
C LYS A 55 -0.77 11.00 -13.42
N ALA A 56 -0.75 11.83 -12.37
CA ALA A 56 -0.15 13.16 -12.42
C ALA A 56 1.35 13.11 -12.75
N VAL A 57 2.10 12.21 -12.11
CA VAL A 57 3.54 12.01 -12.40
C VAL A 57 3.77 11.59 -13.85
N ARG A 58 2.97 10.66 -14.39
CA ARG A 58 3.06 10.25 -15.80
C ARG A 58 2.79 11.41 -16.75
N LYS A 59 1.72 12.17 -16.52
CA LYS A 59 1.37 13.35 -17.33
C LYS A 59 2.45 14.44 -17.29
N ASP A 60 3.09 14.64 -16.15
CA ASP A 60 4.23 15.55 -16.02
C ASP A 60 5.43 15.08 -16.84
N GLY A 61 5.73 13.77 -16.81
CA GLY A 61 6.78 13.16 -17.61
C GLY A 61 6.51 13.27 -19.11
N GLU A 62 5.28 13.00 -19.55
CA GLU A 62 4.83 13.19 -20.95
C GLU A 62 5.05 14.62 -21.40
N ARG A 63 4.56 15.62 -20.64
CA ARG A 63 4.81 17.04 -20.94
C ARG A 63 6.29 17.39 -21.05
N GLN A 64 7.11 16.84 -20.16
CA GLN A 64 8.54 17.11 -20.18
C GLN A 64 9.22 16.48 -21.40
N SER A 65 8.77 15.29 -21.80
CA SER A 65 9.23 14.62 -23.02
C SER A 65 8.84 15.42 -24.26
N ASP A 66 7.59 15.86 -24.36
CA ASP A 66 7.09 16.68 -25.47
C ASP A 66 7.90 17.99 -25.57
N ALA A 67 8.17 18.65 -24.43
CA ALA A 67 8.98 19.87 -24.42
C ALA A 67 10.45 19.63 -24.84
N ILE A 68 11.02 18.44 -24.63
CA ILE A 68 12.36 18.08 -25.11
C ILE A 68 12.34 17.92 -26.64
N ASP A 69 11.29 17.27 -27.18
CA ASP A 69 11.10 17.10 -28.62
C ASP A 69 10.86 18.45 -29.31
N ASP A 70 9.93 19.25 -28.81
CA ASP A 70 9.60 20.59 -29.33
C ASP A 70 10.79 21.56 -29.31
N ALA A 71 11.69 21.41 -28.33
CA ALA A 71 12.88 22.24 -28.21
C ALA A 71 14.06 21.76 -29.08
N ASP A 72 13.89 20.69 -29.87
CA ASP A 72 14.91 20.08 -30.74
C ASP A 72 16.24 19.87 -29.99
N VAL A 73 16.18 19.40 -28.74
CA VAL A 73 17.36 19.34 -27.87
C VAL A 73 18.41 18.40 -28.45
N ASN A 74 19.61 18.93 -28.70
CA ASN A 74 20.75 18.11 -29.10
C ASN A 74 21.32 17.33 -27.90
N ALA A 75 20.66 16.23 -27.55
CA ALA A 75 21.08 15.35 -26.47
C ALA A 75 22.49 14.77 -26.67
N GLN A 76 23.04 14.73 -27.88
CA GLN A 76 24.42 14.24 -28.11
C GLN A 76 25.47 15.23 -27.64
N ALA A 77 25.18 16.53 -27.70
CA ALA A 77 26.06 17.59 -27.23
C ALA A 77 25.94 17.87 -25.72
N MET A 78 24.93 17.31 -25.05
CA MET A 78 24.70 17.54 -23.61
C MET A 78 25.66 16.73 -22.73
N PRO A 79 26.19 17.32 -21.64
CA PRO A 79 26.88 16.57 -20.60
C PRO A 79 25.97 15.53 -19.96
N GLN A 80 26.53 14.38 -19.55
CA GLN A 80 25.75 13.30 -18.97
C GLN A 80 24.97 13.73 -17.72
N SER A 81 25.59 14.55 -16.86
CA SER A 81 24.94 15.07 -15.66
C SER A 81 23.67 15.88 -15.94
N GLN A 82 23.62 16.56 -17.09
CA GLN A 82 22.45 17.34 -17.48
C GLN A 82 21.34 16.44 -18.03
N LYS A 83 21.69 15.38 -18.78
CA LYS A 83 20.73 14.36 -19.20
C LYS A 83 20.10 13.67 -17.98
N ASP A 84 20.93 13.29 -17.02
CA ASP A 84 20.47 12.65 -15.79
C ASP A 84 19.56 13.59 -14.98
N ALA A 85 19.85 14.90 -14.98
CA ALA A 85 19.02 15.89 -14.33
C ALA A 85 17.63 16.03 -14.99
N LEU A 86 17.55 15.97 -16.31
CA LEU A 86 16.29 15.96 -17.06
C LEU A 86 15.49 14.67 -16.81
N VAL A 87 16.15 13.50 -16.89
CA VAL A 87 15.51 12.19 -16.67
C VAL A 87 14.98 12.04 -15.24
N ASN A 88 15.73 12.50 -14.25
CA ASN A 88 15.31 12.45 -12.85
C ASN A 88 14.34 13.58 -12.46
N GLY A 89 14.03 14.50 -13.40
CA GLY A 89 13.11 15.61 -13.18
C GLY A 89 13.63 16.71 -12.25
N SER A 90 14.93 16.71 -11.92
CA SER A 90 15.57 17.79 -11.15
C SER A 90 15.85 19.05 -11.98
N GLU A 91 15.86 18.90 -13.31
CA GLU A 91 15.89 19.98 -14.29
C GLU A 91 14.71 19.80 -15.25
N LYS A 92 14.10 20.91 -15.69
CA LYS A 92 12.96 20.93 -16.62
C LYS A 92 13.20 21.97 -17.69
N LEU A 93 12.95 21.61 -18.95
CA LEU A 93 12.86 22.59 -20.04
C LEU A 93 11.60 23.45 -19.83
N ARG A 94 11.75 24.76 -20.01
CA ARG A 94 10.69 25.74 -19.79
C ARG A 94 9.89 25.99 -21.06
#